data_AF-A0A067QPV5-F1
#
_entry.id   AF-A0A067QPV5-F1
#
_cell.length_a   1.000
_cell.length_b   1.000
_cell.length_c   1.000
_cell.angle_alpha   90.00
_cell.angle_beta   90.00
_cell.angle_gamma   90.00
#
_symmetry.space_group_name_H-M   'P 1'
#
loop_
_entity.id
_entity.type
_entity.pdbx_description
1 polymer ?
#
loop_
_entity_poly.entity_id
_entity_poly.type
_entity_poly.pdbx_seq_one_letter_code
_entity_poly.pdbx_strand_id
1 'polypeptide(L)'
;MVMRERKGEVVDRIAIKNACQMLMVLGINSRTVYEEDFERPFLQQSAEFYRLESQKFLAENSASVYIKKVEARINEEAERAKHYLDVSTEPRIVEVVEEELIKKHMKTIVEMENSGVVHMLKNQKTEDLACMYKLFSRVAEGLKTMADCVSQYLREQGKALVQEEEGVTNARTTSGSPSIDIVWKFSDRTS
;
A
#
# COMPACT_ATOMS: atom_id res chain seq x y z
N MET A 1 -18.43 -23.91 -3.56
CA MET A 1 -17.32 -24.51 -4.33
C MET A 1 -16.12 -23.58 -4.41
N VAL A 2 -16.29 -22.33 -4.85
CA VAL A 2 -15.22 -21.30 -4.89
C VAL A 2 -14.42 -21.22 -3.58
N MET A 3 -15.09 -21.12 -2.42
CA MET A 3 -14.40 -21.05 -1.11
C MET A 3 -13.54 -22.27 -0.79
N ARG A 4 -13.93 -23.46 -1.26
CA ARG A 4 -13.15 -24.70 -1.10
C ARG A 4 -11.94 -24.67 -2.03
N GLU A 5 -12.11 -24.20 -3.26
CA GLU A 5 -11.00 -24.00 -4.20
C GLU A 5 -9.97 -22.99 -3.68
N ARG A 6 -10.41 -21.88 -3.07
CA ARG A 6 -9.50 -20.92 -2.41
C ARG A 6 -8.66 -21.55 -1.29
N LYS A 7 -9.16 -22.60 -0.66
CA LYS A 7 -8.44 -23.38 0.37
C LYS A 7 -7.55 -24.48 -0.22
N GLY A 8 -7.46 -24.58 -1.55
CA GLY A 8 -6.65 -25.58 -2.26
C GLY A 8 -7.38 -26.90 -2.53
N GLU A 9 -8.69 -26.98 -2.30
CA GLU A 9 -9.47 -28.19 -2.61
C GLU A 9 -9.77 -28.28 -4.11
N VAL A 10 -9.75 -29.49 -4.65
CA VAL A 10 -10.20 -29.75 -6.02
C VAL A 10 -11.72 -29.61 -6.09
N VAL A 11 -12.21 -28.83 -7.06
CA VAL A 11 -13.64 -28.61 -7.30
C VAL A 11 -13.99 -28.88 -8.76
N ASP A 12 -15.24 -29.26 -9.01
CA ASP A 12 -15.76 -29.40 -10.36
C ASP A 12 -16.03 -28.03 -10.99
N ARG A 13 -15.02 -27.51 -11.70
CA ARG A 13 -15.10 -26.22 -12.42
C ARG A 13 -16.14 -26.24 -13.55
N ILE A 14 -16.39 -27.41 -14.15
CA ILE A 14 -17.35 -27.56 -15.25
C ILE A 14 -18.77 -27.39 -14.70
N ALA A 15 -19.07 -27.97 -13.55
CA ALA A 15 -20.36 -27.77 -12.89
C ALA A 15 -20.62 -26.29 -12.56
N ILE A 16 -19.61 -25.56 -12.04
CA ILE A 16 -19.75 -24.12 -11.77
C ILE A 16 -20.02 -23.36 -13.07
N LYS A 17 -19.25 -23.64 -14.13
CA LYS A 17 -19.40 -22.99 -15.43
C LYS A 17 -20.79 -23.21 -16.01
N ASN A 18 -21.25 -24.46 -16.03
CA ASN A 18 -22.57 -24.81 -16.58
C ASN A 18 -23.70 -24.13 -15.78
N ALA A 19 -23.59 -24.07 -14.45
CA ALA A 19 -24.55 -23.36 -13.61
C ALA A 19 -24.56 -21.85 -13.90
N CYS A 20 -23.38 -21.23 -14.04
CA CYS A 20 -23.26 -19.81 -14.39
C CYS A 20 -23.87 -19.51 -15.77
N GLN A 21 -23.61 -20.35 -16.76
CA GLN A 21 -24.19 -20.24 -18.09
C GLN A 21 -25.71 -20.39 -18.08
N MET A 22 -26.23 -21.34 -17.28
CA MET A 22 -27.67 -21.50 -17.10
C MET A 22 -28.32 -20.23 -16.52
N LEU A 23 -27.73 -19.65 -15.48
CA LEU A 23 -28.25 -18.40 -14.87
C LEU A 23 -28.24 -17.23 -15.86
N MET A 24 -27.24 -17.16 -16.74
CA MET A 24 -27.20 -16.16 -17.82
C MET A 24 -28.31 -16.37 -18.84
N VAL A 25 -28.60 -17.62 -19.23
CA VAL A 25 -29.68 -17.94 -20.18
C VAL A 25 -31.06 -17.67 -19.61
N LEU A 26 -31.27 -17.94 -18.31
CA LEU A 26 -32.55 -17.69 -17.62
C LEU A 26 -32.93 -16.22 -17.54
N GLY A 27 -31.96 -15.30 -17.63
CA GLY A 27 -32.20 -13.86 -17.55
C GLY A 27 -32.83 -13.22 -18.79
N ILE A 28 -33.17 -13.99 -19.84
CA ILE A 28 -33.81 -13.57 -21.11
C ILE A 28 -33.36 -12.17 -21.56
N ASN A 29 -32.23 -12.11 -22.29
CA ASN A 29 -31.60 -10.86 -22.77
C ASN A 29 -31.08 -9.92 -21.68
N SER A 30 -31.02 -10.37 -20.42
CA SER A 30 -30.40 -9.64 -19.32
C SER A 30 -29.56 -10.58 -18.45
N ARG A 31 -28.68 -10.01 -17.64
CA ARG A 31 -27.86 -10.76 -16.68
C ARG A 31 -28.39 -10.74 -15.25
N THR A 32 -29.61 -10.27 -15.04
CA THR A 32 -30.19 -10.01 -13.70
C THR A 32 -30.20 -11.25 -12.82
N VAL A 33 -30.64 -12.39 -13.37
CA VAL A 33 -30.67 -13.68 -12.65
C VAL A 33 -29.27 -14.10 -12.21
N TYR A 34 -28.27 -14.00 -13.10
CA TYR A 34 -26.88 -14.27 -12.74
C TYR A 34 -26.34 -13.28 -11.69
N GLU A 35 -26.65 -11.98 -11.83
CA GLU A 35 -26.16 -10.95 -10.92
C GLU A 35 -26.74 -11.10 -9.51
N GLU A 36 -28.04 -11.34 -9.39
CA GLU A 36 -28.75 -11.40 -8.12
C GLU A 36 -28.53 -12.72 -7.40
N ASP A 37 -28.62 -13.85 -8.12
CA ASP A 37 -28.58 -15.18 -7.50
C ASP A 37 -27.14 -15.69 -7.30
N PHE A 38 -26.18 -15.18 -8.08
CA PHE A 38 -24.79 -15.63 -8.02
C PHE A 38 -23.78 -14.52 -7.79
N GLU A 39 -23.65 -13.55 -8.69
CA GLU A 39 -22.51 -12.63 -8.69
C GLU A 39 -22.45 -11.78 -7.43
N ARG A 40 -23.58 -11.18 -7.02
CA ARG A 40 -23.63 -10.33 -5.82
C ARG A 40 -23.32 -11.12 -4.54
N PRO A 41 -23.95 -12.28 -4.25
CA PRO A 41 -23.55 -13.14 -3.13
C PRO A 41 -22.09 -13.60 -3.20
N PHE A 42 -21.59 -13.90 -4.39
CA PHE A 42 -20.20 -14.31 -4.62
C PHE A 42 -19.21 -13.19 -4.28
N LEU A 43 -19.45 -11.97 -4.76
CA LEU A 43 -18.60 -10.81 -4.48
C LEU A 43 -18.62 -10.45 -3.00
N GLN A 44 -19.78 -10.48 -2.34
CA GLN A 44 -19.91 -10.23 -0.90
C GLN A 44 -19.12 -11.24 -0.06
N GLN A 45 -19.26 -12.53 -0.35
CA GLN A 45 -18.48 -13.58 0.34
C GLN A 45 -16.98 -13.46 0.05
N SER A 46 -16.61 -13.02 -1.14
CA SER A 46 -15.22 -12.77 -1.51
C SER A 46 -14.64 -11.59 -0.77
N ALA A 47 -15.39 -10.50 -0.63
CA ALA A 47 -14.97 -9.34 0.16
C ALA A 47 -14.70 -9.73 1.62
N GLU A 48 -15.61 -10.52 2.22
CA GLU A 48 -15.41 -11.01 3.60
C GLU A 48 -14.17 -11.90 3.73
N PHE A 49 -13.94 -12.79 2.76
CA PHE A 49 -12.75 -13.62 2.73
C PHE A 49 -11.47 -12.79 2.66
N TYR A 50 -11.40 -11.83 1.73
CA TYR A 50 -10.22 -11.00 1.53
C TYR A 50 -9.99 -10.01 2.68
N ARG A 51 -11.05 -9.57 3.35
CA ARG A 51 -10.95 -8.78 4.59
C ARG A 51 -10.25 -9.53 5.72
N LEU A 52 -10.56 -10.82 5.90
CA LEU A 52 -9.91 -11.65 6.92
C LEU A 52 -8.48 -12.01 6.50
N GLU A 53 -8.27 -12.26 5.20
CA GLU A 53 -6.96 -12.59 4.67
C GLU A 53 -6.00 -11.40 4.72
N SER A 54 -6.45 -10.17 4.47
CA SER A 54 -5.62 -8.97 4.59
C SER A 54 -5.09 -8.79 6.01
N GLN A 55 -5.96 -8.95 7.02
CA GLN A 55 -5.57 -8.85 8.43
C GLN A 55 -4.51 -9.88 8.80
N LYS A 56 -4.70 -11.13 8.36
CA LYS A 56 -3.71 -12.19 8.55
C LYS A 56 -2.39 -11.85 7.87
N PHE A 57 -2.43 -11.40 6.61
CA PHE A 57 -1.22 -11.09 5.87
C PHE A 57 -0.46 -9.92 6.47
N LEU A 58 -1.14 -8.86 6.90
CA LEU A 58 -0.53 -7.70 7.56
C LEU A 58 0.10 -8.07 8.91
N ALA A 59 -0.50 -8.99 9.67
CA ALA A 59 0.04 -9.43 10.96
C ALA A 59 1.28 -10.32 10.84
N GLU A 60 1.36 -11.13 9.78
CA GLU A 60 2.36 -12.20 9.65
C GLU A 60 3.50 -11.89 8.66
N ASN A 61 3.41 -10.80 7.87
CA ASN A 61 4.31 -10.59 6.74
C ASN A 61 4.84 -9.15 6.67
N SER A 62 6.03 -8.99 6.10
CA SER A 62 6.57 -7.68 5.73
C SER A 62 5.84 -7.08 4.52
N ALA A 63 5.96 -5.77 4.31
CA ALA A 63 5.30 -5.09 3.20
C ALA A 63 5.63 -5.70 1.83
N SER A 64 6.91 -6.05 1.57
CA SER A 64 7.31 -6.69 0.29
C SER A 64 6.64 -8.05 0.08
N VAL A 65 6.52 -8.86 1.13
CA VAL A 65 5.87 -10.18 1.07
C VAL A 65 4.36 -10.02 0.91
N TYR A 66 3.76 -9.05 1.61
CA TYR A 66 2.37 -8.69 1.47
C TYR A 66 2.04 -8.33 0.02
N ILE A 67 2.80 -7.42 -0.59
CA ILE A 67 2.61 -6.98 -1.98
C ILE A 67 2.62 -8.15 -2.96
N LYS A 68 3.59 -9.07 -2.83
CA LYS A 68 3.69 -10.27 -3.68
C LYS A 68 2.48 -11.19 -3.51
N LYS A 69 1.99 -11.36 -2.28
CA LYS A 69 0.78 -12.15 -2.00
C LYS A 69 -0.46 -11.51 -2.61
N VAL A 70 -0.61 -10.19 -2.53
CA VAL A 70 -1.75 -9.49 -3.17
C VAL A 70 -1.72 -9.65 -4.69
N GLU A 71 -0.55 -9.48 -5.33
CA GLU A 71 -0.43 -9.70 -6.78
C GLU A 71 -0.80 -11.14 -7.18
N ALA A 72 -0.38 -12.13 -6.39
CA ALA A 72 -0.77 -13.52 -6.59
C ALA A 72 -2.30 -13.71 -6.48
N ARG A 73 -2.95 -13.11 -5.46
CA ARG A 73 -4.41 -13.20 -5.27
C ARG A 73 -5.19 -12.56 -6.43
N ILE A 74 -4.75 -11.39 -6.92
CA ILE A 74 -5.35 -10.74 -8.09
C ILE A 74 -5.29 -11.66 -9.31
N ASN A 75 -4.12 -12.24 -9.59
CA ASN A 75 -3.95 -13.15 -10.74
C ASN A 75 -4.78 -14.43 -10.57
N GLU A 76 -4.81 -15.01 -9.37
CA GLU A 76 -5.62 -16.19 -9.08
C GLU A 76 -7.12 -15.94 -9.31
N GLU A 77 -7.65 -14.79 -8.87
CA GLU A 77 -9.07 -14.45 -9.08
C GLU A 77 -9.38 -14.10 -10.53
N ALA A 78 -8.50 -13.37 -11.22
CA ALA A 78 -8.67 -13.07 -12.63
C ALA A 78 -8.74 -14.36 -13.46
N GLU A 79 -7.81 -15.29 -13.23
CA GLU A 79 -7.83 -16.58 -13.91
C GLU A 79 -9.04 -17.42 -13.52
N ARG A 80 -9.41 -17.45 -12.23
CA ARG A 80 -10.61 -18.17 -11.77
C ARG A 80 -11.87 -17.68 -12.47
N ALA A 81 -12.05 -16.36 -12.55
CA ALA A 81 -13.19 -15.76 -13.23
C ALA A 81 -13.22 -16.15 -14.71
N LYS A 82 -12.09 -16.04 -15.43
CA LYS A 82 -11.99 -16.42 -16.85
C LYS A 82 -12.33 -17.88 -17.13
N HIS A 83 -11.98 -18.79 -16.20
CA HIS A 83 -12.15 -20.22 -16.44
C HIS A 83 -13.61 -20.65 -16.41
N TYR A 84 -14.42 -20.09 -15.52
CA TYR A 84 -15.77 -20.62 -15.27
C TYR A 84 -16.85 -19.60 -14.87
N LEU A 85 -16.54 -18.30 -14.78
CA LEU A 85 -17.53 -17.24 -14.55
C LEU A 85 -17.86 -16.50 -15.84
N ASP A 86 -18.86 -15.63 -15.79
CA ASP A 86 -19.13 -14.71 -16.90
C ASP A 86 -17.98 -13.69 -17.05
N VAL A 87 -17.70 -13.29 -18.29
CA VAL A 87 -16.60 -12.35 -18.62
C VAL A 87 -16.72 -11.01 -17.89
N SER A 88 -17.95 -10.58 -17.59
CA SER A 88 -18.18 -9.32 -16.87
C SER A 88 -17.90 -9.43 -15.36
N THR A 89 -17.71 -10.64 -14.82
CA THR A 89 -17.38 -10.85 -13.41
C THR A 89 -15.90 -10.63 -13.10
N GLU A 90 -14.99 -10.90 -14.05
CA GLU A 90 -13.53 -10.71 -13.86
C GLU A 90 -13.19 -9.31 -13.32
N PRO A 91 -13.57 -8.19 -13.97
CA PRO A 91 -13.23 -6.87 -13.46
C PRO A 91 -13.83 -6.60 -12.07
N ARG A 92 -15.02 -7.14 -11.78
CA ARG A 92 -15.72 -6.94 -10.49
C ARG A 92 -15.04 -7.68 -9.34
N ILE A 93 -14.58 -8.91 -9.55
CA ILE A 93 -13.85 -9.64 -8.50
C ILE A 93 -12.46 -9.05 -8.28
N VAL A 94 -11.78 -8.60 -9.34
CA VAL A 94 -10.48 -7.91 -9.21
C VAL A 94 -10.64 -6.63 -8.40
N GLU A 95 -11.68 -5.83 -8.66
CA GLU A 95 -11.97 -4.62 -7.88
C GLU A 95 -12.22 -4.93 -6.40
N VAL A 96 -12.94 -6.01 -6.08
CA VAL A 96 -13.12 -6.45 -4.69
C VAL A 96 -11.79 -6.81 -4.02
N VAL A 97 -10.90 -7.51 -4.72
CA VAL A 97 -9.56 -7.84 -4.20
C VAL A 97 -8.73 -6.57 -3.98
N GLU A 98 -8.75 -5.65 -4.93
CA GLU A 98 -8.01 -4.37 -4.85
C GLU A 98 -8.55 -3.48 -3.73
N GLU A 99 -9.86 -3.42 -3.53
CA GLU A 99 -10.52 -2.68 -2.44
C GLU A 99 -10.11 -3.26 -1.07
N GLU A 100 -10.29 -4.57 -0.86
CA GLU A 100 -10.05 -5.22 0.44
C GLU A 100 -8.58 -5.37 0.78
N LEU A 101 -7.70 -5.67 -0.19
CA LEU A 101 -6.28 -5.93 0.08
C LEU A 101 -5.39 -4.70 -0.08
N ILE A 102 -5.78 -3.68 -0.85
CA ILE A 102 -4.94 -2.51 -1.13
C ILE A 102 -5.57 -1.25 -0.54
N LYS A 103 -6.74 -0.85 -1.04
CA LYS A 103 -7.30 0.48 -0.78
C LYS A 103 -7.59 0.73 0.69
N LYS A 104 -8.13 -0.26 1.41
CA LYS A 104 -8.40 -0.16 2.86
C LYS A 104 -7.15 -0.12 3.73
N HIS A 105 -6.00 -0.53 3.20
CA HIS A 105 -4.76 -0.71 3.95
C HIS A 105 -3.58 0.11 3.42
N MET A 106 -3.80 1.06 2.51
CA MET A 106 -2.74 1.82 1.85
C MET A 106 -1.75 2.46 2.85
N LYS A 107 -2.27 3.18 3.85
CA LYS A 107 -1.46 3.80 4.90
C LYS A 107 -0.68 2.76 5.70
N THR A 108 -1.35 1.70 6.16
CA THR A 108 -0.73 0.61 6.92
C THR A 108 0.42 -0.05 6.17
N ILE A 109 0.29 -0.24 4.87
CA ILE A 109 1.33 -0.86 4.03
C ILE A 109 2.53 0.08 3.86
N VAL A 110 2.31 1.38 3.57
CA VAL A 110 3.42 2.32 3.35
C VAL A 110 4.14 2.70 4.65
N GLU A 111 3.42 2.77 5.78
CA GLU A 111 3.95 3.10 7.11
C GLU A 111 4.40 1.86 7.90
N MET A 112 4.36 0.66 7.31
CA MET A 112 4.67 -0.58 8.02
C MET A 112 6.07 -0.55 8.64
N GLU A 113 6.16 -0.87 9.93
CA GLU A 113 7.41 -0.82 10.67
C GLU A 113 8.45 -1.76 10.04
N ASN A 114 9.68 -1.27 9.87
CA ASN A 114 10.83 -2.02 9.33
C ASN A 114 10.62 -2.65 7.94
N SER A 115 9.59 -2.26 7.20
CA SER A 115 9.35 -2.81 5.86
C SER A 115 8.61 -1.89 4.89
N GLY A 116 7.96 -0.84 5.37
CA GLY A 116 7.25 0.15 4.55
C GLY A 116 8.15 0.99 3.64
N VAL A 117 7.56 1.98 2.96
CA VAL A 117 8.21 2.73 1.87
C VAL A 117 9.49 3.44 2.34
N VAL A 118 9.49 3.99 3.55
CA VAL A 118 10.65 4.67 4.15
C VAL A 118 11.79 3.69 4.40
N HIS A 119 11.48 2.49 4.89
CA HIS A 119 12.48 1.45 5.10
C HIS A 119 13.08 1.00 3.77
N MET A 120 12.25 0.82 2.73
CA MET A 120 12.73 0.46 1.40
C MET A 120 13.65 1.54 0.81
N LEU A 121 13.33 2.83 0.99
CA LEU A 121 14.17 3.95 0.57
C LEU A 121 15.52 3.98 1.29
N LYS A 122 15.52 3.87 2.63
CA LYS A 122 16.73 3.87 3.45
C LYS A 122 17.71 2.76 3.06
N ASN A 123 17.17 1.59 2.73
CA ASN A 123 17.95 0.41 2.38
C ASN A 123 18.12 0.21 0.86
N GLN A 124 17.77 1.21 0.05
CA GLN A 124 17.91 1.16 -1.41
C GLN A 124 17.25 -0.08 -2.06
N LYS A 125 16.13 -0.54 -1.52
CA LYS A 125 15.36 -1.69 -2.06
C LYS A 125 14.49 -1.25 -3.24
N THR A 126 15.14 -0.90 -4.35
CA THR A 126 14.50 -0.34 -5.56
C THR A 126 13.50 -1.29 -6.21
N GLU A 127 13.77 -2.59 -6.24
CA GLU A 127 12.85 -3.61 -6.78
C GLU A 127 11.56 -3.69 -5.96
N ASP A 128 11.65 -3.73 -4.62
CA ASP A 128 10.49 -3.75 -3.74
C ASP A 128 9.65 -2.47 -3.87
N LEU A 129 10.30 -1.31 -4.05
CA LEU A 129 9.61 -0.04 -4.35
C LEU A 129 8.88 -0.06 -5.69
N ALA A 130 9.50 -0.64 -6.73
CA ALA A 130 8.85 -0.78 -8.04
C ALA A 130 7.61 -1.69 -7.96
N CYS A 131 7.69 -2.78 -7.19
CA CYS A 131 6.54 -3.65 -6.90
C CYS A 131 5.45 -2.89 -6.16
N MET A 132 5.80 -2.10 -5.13
CA MET A 132 4.84 -1.27 -4.38
C MET A 132 4.17 -0.25 -5.30
N TYR A 133 4.93 0.46 -6.13
CA TYR A 133 4.40 1.43 -7.10
C TYR A 133 3.39 0.79 -8.06
N LYS A 134 3.74 -0.36 -8.67
CA LYS A 134 2.86 -1.08 -9.60
C LYS A 134 1.56 -1.54 -8.93
N LEU A 135 1.62 -1.94 -7.66
CA LEU A 135 0.43 -2.34 -6.92
C LEU A 135 -0.46 -1.13 -6.59
N PHE A 136 0.14 -0.03 -6.11
CA PHE A 136 -0.60 1.17 -5.72
C PHE A 136 -1.12 1.97 -6.91
N SER A 137 -0.55 1.81 -8.12
CA SER A 137 -1.10 2.41 -9.34
C SER A 137 -2.45 1.84 -9.78
N ARG A 138 -2.87 0.71 -9.18
CA ARG A 138 -4.17 0.08 -9.48
C ARG A 138 -5.35 0.79 -8.83
N VAL A 139 -5.12 1.44 -7.69
CA VAL A 139 -6.19 2.06 -6.89
C VAL A 139 -6.10 3.58 -6.89
N ALA A 140 -7.26 4.24 -6.87
CA ALA A 140 -7.34 5.68 -6.70
C ALA A 140 -6.65 6.11 -5.39
N GLU A 141 -5.98 7.27 -5.40
CA GLU A 141 -5.19 7.82 -4.29
C GLU A 141 -3.99 6.95 -3.83
N GLY A 142 -3.72 5.80 -4.46
CA GLY A 142 -2.62 4.92 -4.08
C GLY A 142 -1.25 5.59 -4.25
N LEU A 143 -0.94 6.04 -5.46
CA LEU A 143 0.35 6.71 -5.74
C LEU A 143 0.53 7.99 -4.92
N LYS A 144 -0.57 8.71 -4.66
CA LYS A 144 -0.55 9.91 -3.80
C LYS A 144 -0.20 9.54 -2.36
N THR A 145 -0.80 8.49 -1.80
CA THR A 145 -0.47 8.00 -0.45
C THR A 145 1.02 7.65 -0.33
N MET A 146 1.57 7.01 -1.35
CA MET A 146 3.01 6.72 -1.40
C MET A 146 3.84 8.01 -1.47
N ALA A 147 3.47 8.94 -2.35
CA ALA A 147 4.16 10.22 -2.52
C ALA A 147 4.14 11.08 -1.25
N ASP A 148 3.02 11.13 -0.54
CA ASP A 148 2.86 11.87 0.72
C ASP A 148 3.81 11.33 1.79
N CYS A 149 3.87 9.99 1.94
CA CYS A 149 4.76 9.34 2.89
C CYS A 149 6.25 9.60 2.57
N VAL A 150 6.63 9.52 1.28
CA VAL A 150 7.99 9.85 0.84
C VAL A 150 8.31 11.33 1.04
N SER A 151 7.38 12.23 0.72
CA SER A 151 7.56 13.67 0.89
C SER A 151 7.78 14.04 2.35
N GLN A 152 7.01 13.46 3.27
CA GLN A 152 7.18 13.65 4.69
C GLN A 152 8.58 13.22 5.15
N TYR A 153 9.00 12.01 4.77
CA TYR A 153 10.32 11.49 5.13
C TYR A 153 11.46 12.39 4.61
N LEU A 154 11.41 12.83 3.35
CA LEU A 154 12.44 13.69 2.78
C LEU A 154 12.50 15.06 3.46
N ARG A 155 11.36 15.62 3.86
CA ARG A 155 11.31 16.88 4.63
C ARG A 155 11.93 16.74 6.01
N GLU A 156 11.68 15.63 6.69
CA GLU A 156 12.28 15.33 8.00
C GLU A 156 13.80 15.16 7.90
N GLN A 157 14.28 14.39 6.92
CA GLN A 157 15.72 14.25 6.65
C GLN A 157 16.38 15.59 6.29
N GLY A 158 15.72 16.40 5.45
CA GLY A 158 16.22 17.72 5.08
C GLY A 158 16.35 18.67 6.28
N LYS A 159 15.36 18.67 7.19
CA LYS A 159 15.42 19.47 8.43
C LYS A 159 16.56 19.04 9.35
N ALA A 160 16.78 17.73 9.50
CA ALA A 160 17.86 17.20 10.34
C ALA A 160 19.24 17.64 9.84
N LEU A 161 19.47 17.59 8.52
CA LEU A 161 20.74 18.01 7.91
C LEU A 161 21.03 19.50 8.15
N VAL A 162 20.03 20.39 7.99
CA VAL A 162 20.21 21.83 8.22
C VAL A 162 20.54 22.14 9.69
N GLN A 163 19.88 21.46 10.63
CA GLN A 163 20.13 21.64 12.06
C GLN A 163 21.53 21.16 12.49
N GLU A 164 22.02 20.07 11.89
CA GLU A 164 23.39 19.61 12.11
C GLU A 164 24.42 20.63 11.61
N GLU A 165 24.19 21.24 10.45
CA GLU A 165 25.07 22.29 9.91
C GLU A 165 25.06 23.58 10.77
N GLU A 166 23.90 24.00 11.28
CA GLU A 166 23.77 25.14 12.20
C GLU A 166 24.44 24.90 13.56
N GLY A 167 24.37 23.66 14.07
CA GLY A 167 25.07 23.26 15.30
C GLY A 167 26.59 23.30 15.15
N VAL A 168 27.12 22.82 14.02
CA VAL A 168 28.56 22.82 13.72
C VAL A 168 29.10 24.23 13.46
N THR A 169 28.31 25.10 12.82
CA THR A 169 28.71 26.49 12.58
C THR A 169 28.71 27.31 13.88
N ASN A 170 27.72 27.12 14.77
CA ASN A 170 27.69 27.76 16.09
C ASN A 170 28.78 27.23 17.05
N ALA A 171 29.17 25.96 16.95
CA ALA A 171 30.29 25.41 17.71
C ALA A 171 31.65 25.99 17.25
N ARG A 172 31.81 26.28 15.95
CA ARG A 172 33.03 26.90 15.41
C ARG A 172 33.19 28.38 15.78
N THR A 173 32.09 29.12 15.93
CA THR A 173 32.13 30.53 16.39
C THR A 173 32.37 30.66 17.89
N THR A 174 32.03 29.66 18.70
CA THR A 174 32.26 29.67 20.15
C THR A 174 33.66 29.17 20.57
N SER A 175 34.40 28.51 19.69
CA SER A 175 35.76 27.99 19.97
C SER A 175 36.91 28.93 19.58
N GLY A 176 36.64 30.18 19.21
CA GLY A 176 37.67 31.13 18.75
C GLY A 176 37.55 32.52 19.38
N SER A 177 38.06 32.67 20.60
CA SER A 177 38.82 33.84 21.16
C SER A 177 38.59 34.00 22.68
N PRO A 178 39.60 33.82 23.54
CA PRO A 178 39.60 34.40 24.88
C PRO A 178 40.24 35.81 24.87
N SER A 179 39.47 36.79 25.32
CA SER A 179 39.85 38.11 25.88
C SER A 179 40.73 39.07 25.09
N ILE A 180 40.31 40.33 25.03
CA ILE A 180 41.05 41.48 25.59
C ILE A 180 40.01 42.59 25.87
N ASP A 181 39.71 42.80 27.16
CA ASP A 181 39.09 44.02 27.66
C ASP A 181 40.15 45.14 27.62
N ILE A 182 39.90 46.21 26.87
CA ILE A 182 40.61 47.49 27.04
C ILE A 182 39.56 48.56 27.32
N VAL A 183 39.38 48.82 28.61
CA VAL A 183 38.67 50.00 29.14
C VAL A 183 39.55 51.22 28.93
N TRP A 184 39.19 52.10 27.98
CA TRP A 184 39.76 53.44 27.90
C TRP A 184 38.99 54.39 28.83
N LYS A 185 39.50 54.60 30.05
CA LYS A 185 39.17 55.77 30.88
C LYS A 185 40.19 56.87 30.61
N PHE A 186 39.83 57.90 29.84
CA PHE A 186 40.50 59.21 29.91
C PHE A 186 39.59 60.30 29.35
N SER A 187 38.91 61.02 30.24
CA SER A 187 38.72 62.48 30.15
C SER A 187 38.27 62.99 31.51
N ASP A 188 38.74 64.18 31.85
CA ASP A 188 38.37 65.06 32.97
C ASP A 188 39.33 65.03 34.17
N ARG A 189 40.45 65.73 33.99
CA ARG A 189 40.99 66.60 35.04
C ARG A 189 41.24 67.99 34.48
N THR A 190 40.43 68.91 35.00
CA THR A 190 40.58 70.36 34.96
C THR A 190 41.82 70.80 35.75
N SER A 191 42.56 71.77 35.21
CA SER A 191 43.04 72.99 35.90
C SER A 191 43.50 73.98 34.84
#